data_AF-A0A1X7UQZ9-F1
#
_entry.id   AF-A0A1X7UQZ9-F1
#
_cell.length_a   1.000
_cell.length_b   1.000
_cell.length_c   1.000
_cell.angle_alpha   90.00
_cell.angle_beta   90.00
_cell.angle_gamma   90.00
#
_symmetry.space_group_name_H-M   'P 1'
#
loop_
_entity.id
_entity.type
_entity.pdbx_description
1 polymer ?
#
loop_
_entity_poly.entity_id
_entity_poly.type
_entity_poly.pdbx_seq_one_letter_code
_entity_poly.pdbx_strand_id
1 'polypeptide(L)'
;MAACFLPVGLGYSALEHLTEAANEHSATEELATDKAKFRGRKRVRACPKKKIGLRKNAPNTSIEEVISIGCCMKKCIMKLSEATLHQIREKFNILTYEEQNQYLAGLIIRREAVKSSGHKRKQNPATGKNGNKTGRPPAEEATFTIEYNVRNEKGINIKICQKAFILIHGFGKKRVEVLRRKVASGSLCPEPDQRGKHDNRPRKVPEIIHEKVREHIMSFPARESHYSRHKNSGRMYLTADLSIERMYDLFLEKNDPEYIEYKKKMQESGTTNTTEIEKKPIVSKHYYHDVFIQEFNIHFGYPRSDTCDICDRLRLAIAETSADVEGLQEELSIHLEAAQEGYDALKKDITLCKNSHKLE
;
A
#
# COMPACT_ATOMS: atom_id res chain seq x y z
N MET A 1 35.17 34.91 -37.02
CA MET A 1 36.61 34.97 -37.32
C MET A 1 36.95 36.36 -37.82
N ALA A 2 37.44 37.23 -36.94
CA ALA A 2 38.24 38.42 -37.21
C ALA A 2 38.58 39.10 -35.86
N ALA A 3 39.82 39.62 -35.77
CA ALA A 3 40.42 40.49 -34.74
C ALA A 3 40.65 39.86 -33.34
N CYS A 4 41.88 39.48 -32.96
CA CYS A 4 43.07 40.29 -32.63
C CYS A 4 42.83 41.28 -31.47
N PHE A 5 43.54 41.09 -30.35
CA PHE A 5 44.46 42.06 -29.70
C PHE A 5 44.91 41.52 -28.32
N LEU A 6 46.21 41.23 -28.19
CA LEU A 6 47.02 41.31 -26.95
C LEU A 6 47.30 42.81 -26.65
N PRO A 7 48.02 43.26 -25.57
CA PRO A 7 48.77 42.56 -24.52
C PRO A 7 48.67 43.17 -23.08
N VAL A 8 49.37 42.54 -22.10
CA VAL A 8 50.24 43.10 -21.01
C VAL A 8 49.76 44.37 -20.26
N GLY A 9 49.78 44.52 -18.93
CA GLY A 9 50.42 43.84 -17.80
C GLY A 9 50.68 44.85 -16.67
N LEU A 10 50.98 44.34 -15.48
CA LEU A 10 51.75 44.93 -14.36
C LEU A 10 51.12 45.98 -13.42
N GLY A 11 51.36 45.71 -12.12
CA GLY A 11 51.18 46.59 -10.94
C GLY A 11 50.61 45.76 -9.77
N TYR A 12 51.39 45.01 -8.97
CA TYR A 12 52.20 45.49 -7.81
C TYR A 12 51.51 46.64 -7.06
N SER A 13 51.29 46.68 -5.75
CA SER A 13 51.80 45.93 -4.59
C SER A 13 51.18 46.62 -3.36
N ALA A 14 50.87 45.88 -2.29
CA ALA A 14 51.10 46.24 -0.88
C ALA A 14 50.27 45.29 0.01
N LEU A 15 50.89 44.41 0.81
CA LEU A 15 51.42 44.74 2.16
C LEU A 15 50.24 45.14 3.05
N GLU A 16 49.72 44.24 3.89
CA GLU A 16 50.18 43.92 5.26
C GLU A 16 48.91 43.45 6.01
N HIS A 17 48.86 42.67 7.08
CA HIS A 17 49.80 42.05 8.00
C HIS A 17 49.02 40.92 8.69
N LEU A 18 49.73 39.80 8.89
CA LEU A 18 49.84 38.99 10.12
C LEU A 18 48.58 38.54 10.88
N THR A 19 48.35 37.22 10.90
CA THR A 19 48.54 36.31 12.07
C THR A 19 47.31 36.31 12.99
N GLU A 20 46.86 35.21 13.61
CA GLU A 20 47.56 34.05 14.10
C GLU A 20 46.53 32.98 14.50
N ALA A 21 46.96 31.72 14.37
CA ALA A 21 46.66 30.61 15.27
C ALA A 21 45.20 30.36 15.69
N ALA A 22 44.58 29.43 14.96
CA ALA A 22 43.61 28.52 15.55
C ALA A 22 44.35 27.49 16.43
N ASN A 23 44.03 27.45 17.73
CA ASN A 23 44.08 26.20 18.47
C ASN A 23 43.15 26.21 19.70
N GLU A 24 42.59 25.03 19.96
CA GLU A 24 42.08 24.51 21.24
C GLU A 24 40.59 24.66 21.62
N HIS A 25 39.93 23.49 21.46
CA HIS A 25 39.20 22.74 22.49
C HIS A 25 37.76 23.10 22.90
N SER A 26 36.85 22.27 22.36
CA SER A 26 35.84 21.48 23.08
C SER A 26 35.00 22.13 24.19
N ALA A 27 33.73 22.36 23.90
CA ALA A 27 32.65 22.21 24.89
C ALA A 27 31.34 21.79 24.19
N THR A 28 30.93 20.58 24.53
CA THR A 28 29.59 19.98 24.51
C THR A 28 28.39 20.91 24.31
N GLU A 29 27.58 20.63 23.29
CA GLU A 29 26.13 20.89 23.34
C GLU A 29 25.38 19.58 23.04
N GLU A 30 24.90 18.96 24.11
CA GLU A 30 23.92 17.90 24.07
C GLU A 30 22.60 18.45 23.52
N LEU A 31 22.24 18.08 22.30
CA LEU A 31 20.91 18.40 21.76
C LEU A 31 19.88 17.49 22.46
N ALA A 32 19.32 17.99 23.55
CA ALA A 32 18.16 17.40 24.20
C ALA A 32 16.99 17.33 23.21
N THR A 33 16.74 16.14 22.67
CA THR A 33 15.52 15.88 21.89
C THR A 33 14.33 15.88 22.86
N ASP A 34 13.70 17.03 23.00
CA ASP A 34 12.50 17.15 23.82
C ASP A 34 11.34 16.43 23.14
N LYS A 35 10.89 15.35 23.78
CA LYS A 35 9.79 14.49 23.36
C LYS A 35 8.47 15.25 23.51
N ALA A 36 8.16 16.13 22.56
CA ALA A 36 6.84 16.71 22.44
C ALA A 36 5.83 15.61 22.06
N LYS A 37 4.92 15.33 23.00
CA LYS A 37 3.85 14.33 22.91
C LYS A 37 2.96 14.60 21.70
N PHE A 38 3.29 13.97 20.58
CA PHE A 38 2.43 13.84 19.42
C PHE A 38 1.12 13.16 19.88
N ARG A 39 0.03 13.93 20.01
CA ARG A 39 -1.32 13.37 20.13
C ARG A 39 -1.71 12.81 18.76
N GLY A 40 -1.13 11.66 18.46
CA GLY A 40 -1.36 10.94 17.22
C GLY A 40 -2.83 10.56 17.07
N ARG A 41 -3.38 10.88 15.90
CA ARG A 41 -4.53 10.15 15.34
C ARG A 41 -4.26 8.65 15.48
N LYS A 42 -5.29 7.90 15.93
CA LYS A 42 -5.23 6.47 16.26
C LYS A 42 -4.32 5.72 15.28
N ARG A 43 -3.24 5.14 15.80
CA ARG A 43 -2.36 4.20 15.09
C ARG A 43 -3.26 3.24 14.32
N VAL A 44 -3.01 3.06 13.02
CA VAL A 44 -3.45 1.84 12.31
C VAL A 44 -2.90 0.70 13.16
N ARG A 45 -3.79 0.03 13.90
CA ARG A 45 -3.39 -1.11 14.73
C ARG A 45 -2.79 -2.10 13.75
N ALA A 46 -1.47 -2.32 13.84
CA ALA A 46 -0.87 -3.47 13.19
C ALA A 46 -1.68 -4.68 13.66
N CYS A 47 -2.46 -5.27 12.76
CA CYS A 47 -3.22 -6.47 13.07
C CYS A 47 -2.20 -7.47 13.62
N PRO A 48 -2.30 -7.90 14.89
CA PRO A 48 -1.38 -8.90 15.41
C PRO A 48 -1.48 -10.09 14.45
N LYS A 49 -0.33 -10.57 13.95
CA LYS A 49 -0.28 -11.76 13.09
C LYS A 49 -1.09 -12.82 13.81
N LYS A 50 -2.29 -13.13 13.30
CA LYS A 50 -3.18 -14.12 13.92
C LYS A 50 -2.32 -15.37 14.08
N LYS A 51 -2.12 -15.84 15.31
CA LYS A 51 -1.61 -17.20 15.54
C LYS A 51 -2.52 -18.08 14.69
N ILE A 52 -1.93 -18.76 13.70
CA ILE A 52 -2.67 -19.63 12.79
C ILE A 52 -3.27 -20.70 13.71
N GLY A 53 -4.57 -20.59 13.98
CA GLY A 53 -5.25 -21.58 14.79
C GLY A 53 -5.08 -22.95 14.15
N LEU A 54 -4.89 -23.98 14.98
CA LEU A 54 -4.94 -25.37 14.52
C LEU A 54 -6.18 -25.56 13.65
N ARG A 55 -6.03 -26.17 12.47
CA ARG A 55 -7.14 -26.39 11.54
C ARG A 55 -8.23 -27.18 12.27
N LYS A 56 -9.40 -26.57 12.45
CA LYS A 56 -10.56 -27.15 13.17
C LYS A 56 -11.08 -28.48 12.58
N ASN A 57 -10.67 -28.83 11.35
CA ASN A 57 -11.11 -30.02 10.61
C ASN A 57 -9.93 -30.93 10.24
N ALA A 58 -9.04 -31.23 11.20
CA ALA A 58 -7.98 -32.23 10.99
C ALA A 58 -8.61 -33.63 11.01
N PRO A 59 -8.58 -34.41 9.92
CA PRO A 59 -9.09 -35.78 9.95
C PRO A 59 -8.21 -36.68 10.84
N ASN A 60 -8.87 -37.56 11.61
CA ASN A 60 -8.30 -38.60 12.47
C ASN A 60 -7.44 -38.06 13.60
N THR A 61 -8.00 -37.37 14.58
CA THR A 61 -7.25 -36.68 15.64
C THR A 61 -6.43 -37.60 16.57
N SER A 62 -6.84 -38.85 16.76
CA SER A 62 -6.10 -39.83 17.56
C SER A 62 -5.43 -40.92 16.70
N ILE A 63 -4.30 -41.45 17.17
CA ILE A 63 -3.58 -42.55 16.50
C ILE A 63 -4.27 -43.90 16.79
N GLU A 64 -4.88 -44.03 17.96
CA GLU A 64 -5.67 -45.18 18.37
C GLU A 64 -6.85 -45.44 17.40
N GLU A 65 -7.57 -44.39 16.99
CA GLU A 65 -8.63 -44.49 15.97
C GLU A 65 -8.06 -44.95 14.60
N VAL A 66 -6.86 -44.49 14.24
CA VAL A 66 -6.21 -44.85 12.96
C VAL A 66 -5.87 -46.34 12.89
N ILE A 67 -5.42 -46.92 14.00
CA ILE A 67 -5.12 -48.36 14.11
C ILE A 67 -6.41 -49.17 13.95
N SER A 68 -7.51 -48.70 14.55
CA SER A 68 -8.83 -49.35 14.52
C SER A 68 -9.52 -49.31 13.15
N ILE A 69 -9.49 -48.17 12.45
CA ILE A 69 -10.13 -47.98 11.13
C ILE A 69 -9.52 -48.91 10.06
N GLY A 70 -8.23 -49.24 10.19
CA GLY A 70 -7.51 -50.04 9.19
C GLY A 70 -7.35 -49.33 7.84
N CYS A 71 -6.55 -49.91 6.92
CA CYS A 71 -6.33 -49.31 5.58
C CYS A 71 -6.76 -50.21 4.42
N CYS A 72 -6.17 -51.39 4.34
CA CYS A 72 -6.27 -52.29 3.20
C CYS A 72 -6.08 -53.74 3.66
N MET A 73 -6.35 -54.69 2.77
CA MET A 73 -6.17 -56.13 3.02
C MET A 73 -4.74 -56.50 3.47
N LYS A 74 -3.74 -55.71 3.07
CA LYS A 74 -2.33 -55.88 3.47
C LYS A 74 -1.99 -55.29 4.84
N LYS A 75 -2.98 -54.76 5.57
CA LYS A 75 -2.89 -54.17 6.91
C LYS A 75 -1.64 -53.28 7.11
N CYS A 76 -1.40 -52.34 6.19
CA CYS A 76 -0.19 -51.51 6.18
C CYS A 76 0.08 -50.75 7.48
N ILE A 77 -0.97 -50.31 8.19
CA ILE A 77 -0.85 -49.55 9.45
C ILE A 77 -0.32 -50.45 10.56
N MET A 78 -0.77 -51.71 10.63
CA MET A 78 -0.32 -52.67 11.65
C MET A 78 1.12 -53.16 11.46
N LYS A 79 1.77 -52.79 10.33
CA LYS A 79 3.20 -53.07 10.11
C LYS A 79 4.11 -52.06 10.82
N LEU A 80 3.54 -50.96 11.31
CA LEU A 80 4.25 -49.92 12.04
C LEU A 80 3.92 -50.06 13.53
N SER A 81 4.91 -49.86 14.40
CA SER A 81 4.66 -49.80 15.83
C SER A 81 3.86 -48.54 16.16
N GLU A 82 3.05 -48.59 17.21
CA GLU A 82 2.30 -47.44 17.70
C GLU A 82 3.24 -46.27 18.04
N ALA A 83 4.38 -46.58 18.70
CA ALA A 83 5.43 -45.59 18.98
C ALA A 83 5.98 -44.92 17.71
N THR A 84 6.22 -45.68 16.63
CA THR A 84 6.64 -45.12 15.33
C THR A 84 5.58 -44.15 14.78
N LEU A 85 4.30 -44.49 14.86
CA LEU A 85 3.20 -43.66 14.38
C LEU A 85 3.12 -42.33 15.13
N HIS A 86 3.27 -42.36 16.46
CA HIS A 86 3.34 -41.16 17.29
C HIS A 86 4.51 -40.26 16.89
N GLN A 87 5.71 -40.81 16.74
CA GLN A 87 6.89 -40.04 16.34
C GLN A 87 6.73 -39.40 14.95
N ILE A 88 6.18 -40.13 13.98
CA ILE A 88 5.94 -39.60 12.63
C ILE A 88 4.98 -38.41 12.71
N ARG A 89 3.91 -38.56 13.48
CA ARG A 89 2.86 -37.55 13.55
C ARG A 89 3.29 -36.31 14.32
N GLU A 90 4.03 -36.48 15.41
CA GLU A 90 4.60 -35.38 16.17
C GLU A 90 5.56 -34.56 15.30
N LYS A 91 6.51 -35.22 14.63
CA LYS A 91 7.43 -34.56 13.68
C LYS A 91 6.68 -33.84 12.56
N PHE A 92 5.62 -34.44 12.03
CA PHE A 92 4.82 -33.84 10.96
C PHE A 92 4.02 -32.60 11.40
N ASN A 93 3.50 -32.61 12.64
CA ASN A 93 2.68 -31.53 13.18
C ASN A 93 3.48 -30.28 13.54
N ILE A 94 4.78 -30.40 13.79
CA ILE A 94 5.68 -29.26 14.05
C ILE A 94 5.91 -28.44 12.78
N LEU A 95 5.89 -29.08 11.62
CA LEU A 95 6.19 -28.45 10.33
C LEU A 95 5.10 -27.47 9.88
N THR A 96 5.52 -26.41 9.20
CA THR A 96 4.61 -25.50 8.48
C THR A 96 3.91 -26.20 7.31
N TYR A 97 2.84 -25.61 6.77
CA TYR A 97 2.09 -26.23 5.68
C TYR A 97 2.94 -26.52 4.42
N GLU A 98 3.91 -25.66 4.13
CA GLU A 98 4.82 -25.81 2.99
C GLU A 98 5.85 -26.91 3.26
N GLU A 99 6.50 -26.89 4.43
CA GLU A 99 7.43 -27.94 4.86
C GLU A 99 6.76 -29.32 4.93
N GLN A 100 5.50 -29.39 5.40
CA GLN A 100 4.71 -30.62 5.36
C GLN A 100 4.53 -31.12 3.92
N ASN A 101 4.26 -30.23 2.95
CA ASN A 101 4.08 -30.64 1.56
C ASN A 101 5.40 -31.13 0.96
N GLN A 102 6.53 -30.51 1.30
CA GLN A 102 7.87 -30.95 0.89
C GLN A 102 8.20 -32.32 1.47
N TYR A 103 7.96 -32.51 2.77
CA TYR A 103 8.13 -33.78 3.46
C TYR A 103 7.30 -34.89 2.81
N LEU A 104 6.00 -34.64 2.55
CA LEU A 104 5.11 -35.61 1.91
C LEU A 104 5.53 -35.90 0.46
N ALA A 105 5.97 -34.89 -0.29
CA ALA A 105 6.45 -35.07 -1.65
C ALA A 105 7.69 -35.99 -1.70
N GLY A 106 8.62 -35.85 -0.76
CA GLY A 106 9.79 -36.73 -0.65
C GLY A 106 9.46 -38.19 -0.31
N LEU A 107 8.27 -38.45 0.23
CA LEU A 107 7.77 -39.81 0.52
C LEU A 107 7.00 -40.43 -0.64
N ILE A 108 6.63 -39.62 -1.64
CA ILE A 108 5.91 -40.04 -2.85
C ILE A 108 6.93 -40.29 -3.96
N ILE A 109 7.10 -41.55 -4.35
CA ILE A 109 8.03 -41.93 -5.42
C ILE A 109 7.24 -42.24 -6.68
N ARG A 110 7.61 -41.59 -7.78
CA ARG A 110 7.12 -41.92 -9.13
C ARG A 110 8.06 -42.94 -9.75
N ARG A 111 7.55 -44.11 -10.13
CA ARG A 111 8.28 -45.11 -10.92
C ARG A 111 7.65 -45.25 -12.28
N GLU A 112 8.47 -45.42 -13.30
CA GLU A 112 7.99 -45.80 -14.63
C GLU A 112 7.27 -47.15 -14.56
N ALA A 113 6.10 -47.22 -15.19
CA ALA A 113 5.35 -48.45 -15.30
C ALA A 113 6.05 -49.36 -16.31
N VAL A 114 6.54 -50.51 -15.83
CA VAL A 114 7.01 -51.57 -16.72
C VAL A 114 5.80 -52.00 -17.57
N LYS A 115 5.84 -51.73 -18.88
CA LYS A 115 4.82 -52.22 -19.81
C LYS A 115 4.89 -53.74 -19.76
N SER A 116 3.93 -54.40 -19.11
CA SER A 116 3.82 -55.85 -19.21
C SER A 116 3.51 -56.19 -20.67
N SER A 117 4.50 -56.76 -21.37
CA SER A 117 4.33 -57.38 -22.68
C SER A 117 3.40 -58.58 -22.52
N GLY A 118 2.08 -58.36 -22.58
CA GLY A 118 1.13 -59.43 -22.34
C GLY A 118 -0.32 -59.01 -22.54
N HIS A 119 -0.92 -59.57 -23.60
CA HIS A 119 -2.33 -59.53 -23.98
C HIS A 119 -2.92 -58.16 -24.38
N LYS A 120 -3.12 -57.98 -25.70
CA LYS A 120 -4.06 -57.00 -26.27
C LYS A 120 -5.47 -57.34 -25.77
N ARG A 121 -5.91 -56.74 -24.66
CA ARG A 121 -7.33 -56.76 -24.27
C ARG A 121 -8.14 -56.05 -25.36
N LYS A 122 -9.13 -56.75 -25.93
CA LYS A 122 -10.09 -56.19 -26.89
C LYS A 122 -10.71 -54.90 -26.34
N GLN A 123 -10.76 -53.87 -27.16
CA GLN A 123 -11.43 -52.61 -26.83
C GLN A 123 -12.94 -52.86 -26.80
N ASN A 124 -13.60 -52.63 -25.66
CA ASN A 124 -15.06 -52.50 -25.66
C ASN A 124 -15.42 -51.06 -26.05
N PRO A 125 -16.34 -50.84 -27.00
CA PRO A 125 -16.76 -49.51 -27.39
C PRO A 125 -17.45 -48.77 -26.24
N ALA A 126 -17.10 -47.50 -26.09
CA ALA A 126 -17.59 -46.62 -25.04
C ALA A 126 -18.99 -46.10 -25.40
N THR A 127 -20.05 -46.74 -24.90
CA THR A 127 -21.40 -46.17 -24.93
C THR A 127 -22.10 -46.36 -23.58
N GLY A 128 -21.73 -45.50 -22.62
CA GLY A 128 -22.54 -45.26 -21.42
C GLY A 128 -23.37 -43.98 -21.60
N LYS A 129 -24.69 -44.11 -21.68
CA LYS A 129 -25.67 -43.01 -21.75
C LYS A 129 -25.79 -42.27 -20.41
N ASN A 130 -24.73 -41.63 -19.94
CA ASN A 130 -24.75 -40.59 -18.90
C ASN A 130 -23.36 -39.95 -18.89
N GLY A 131 -23.27 -38.65 -19.13
CA GLY A 131 -22.05 -37.87 -19.38
C GLY A 131 -21.00 -37.81 -18.26
N ASN A 132 -21.04 -38.72 -17.29
CA ASN A 132 -19.92 -38.94 -16.38
C ASN A 132 -18.85 -39.72 -17.12
N LYS A 133 -17.79 -39.01 -17.52
CA LYS A 133 -16.53 -39.60 -18.00
C LYS A 133 -15.91 -40.46 -16.89
N THR A 134 -16.37 -41.69 -16.69
CA THR A 134 -15.57 -42.78 -16.09
C THR A 134 -14.66 -43.40 -17.15
N GLY A 135 -14.19 -42.57 -18.08
CA GLY A 135 -13.22 -42.93 -19.09
C GLY A 135 -11.88 -43.21 -18.45
N ARG A 136 -11.22 -44.24 -18.95
CA ARG A 136 -9.82 -44.58 -18.70
C ARG A 136 -8.97 -43.29 -18.62
N PRO A 137 -8.09 -43.13 -17.62
CA PRO A 137 -7.25 -41.95 -17.50
C PRO A 137 -6.42 -41.73 -18.78
N PRO A 138 -6.06 -40.47 -19.12
CA PRO A 138 -5.27 -40.15 -20.31
C PRO A 138 -4.01 -41.03 -20.42
N ALA A 139 -3.56 -41.34 -21.64
CA ALA A 139 -2.46 -42.28 -21.89
C ALA A 139 -1.16 -41.95 -21.13
N GLU A 140 -0.93 -40.67 -20.80
CA GLU A 140 0.19 -40.19 -20.00
C GLU A 140 0.14 -40.65 -18.53
N GLU A 141 -1.06 -40.73 -17.92
CA GLU A 141 -1.23 -41.20 -16.54
C GLU A 141 -1.02 -42.73 -16.41
N ALA A 142 -1.05 -43.46 -17.52
CA ALA A 142 -0.85 -44.92 -17.57
C ALA A 142 0.63 -45.34 -17.63
N THR A 143 1.56 -44.38 -17.72
CA THR A 143 3.00 -44.66 -17.87
C THR A 143 3.77 -44.67 -16.56
N PHE A 144 3.16 -44.29 -15.43
CA PHE A 144 3.84 -44.23 -14.15
C PHE A 144 3.00 -44.84 -13.02
N THR A 145 3.67 -45.58 -12.15
CA THR A 145 3.14 -46.06 -10.87
C THR A 145 3.62 -45.15 -9.75
N ILE A 146 2.74 -44.85 -8.79
CA ILE A 146 3.06 -43.99 -7.65
C ILE A 146 3.09 -44.84 -6.40
N GLU A 147 4.23 -44.77 -5.71
CA GLU A 147 4.48 -45.47 -4.46
C GLU A 147 4.47 -44.49 -3.30
N TYR A 148 3.77 -44.84 -2.23
CA TYR A 148 3.77 -44.09 -0.98
C TYR A 148 4.66 -44.81 0.03
N ASN A 149 5.61 -44.09 0.61
CA ASN A 149 6.55 -44.65 1.58
C ASN A 149 6.43 -43.96 2.93
N VAL A 150 6.78 -44.67 4.00
CA VAL A 150 6.95 -44.12 5.34
C VAL A 150 8.27 -44.63 5.91
N ARG A 151 8.98 -43.78 6.67
CA ARG A 151 10.25 -44.14 7.31
C ARG A 151 9.99 -44.82 8.65
N ASN A 152 10.61 -45.97 8.87
CA ASN A 152 10.62 -46.66 10.17
C ASN A 152 11.62 -46.04 11.16
N GLU A 153 11.60 -46.50 12.41
CA GLU A 153 12.58 -46.18 13.47
C GLU A 153 14.03 -46.40 13.01
N LYS A 154 14.27 -47.41 12.15
CA LYS A 154 15.59 -47.72 11.57
C LYS A 154 15.94 -46.91 10.31
N GLY A 155 15.11 -45.94 9.92
CA GLY A 155 15.31 -45.11 8.72
C GLY A 155 14.96 -45.78 7.38
N ILE A 156 14.45 -47.02 7.40
CA ILE A 156 14.10 -47.78 6.20
C ILE A 156 12.71 -47.35 5.69
N ASN A 157 12.57 -47.18 4.38
CA ASN A 157 11.31 -46.85 3.72
C ASN A 157 10.41 -48.09 3.54
N ILE A 158 9.24 -48.09 4.19
CA ILE A 158 8.19 -49.10 4.01
C ILE A 158 7.13 -48.58 3.03
N LYS A 159 6.82 -49.40 2.02
CA LYS A 159 5.72 -49.15 1.07
C LYS A 159 4.37 -49.33 1.74
N ILE A 160 3.51 -48.32 1.63
CA ILE A 160 2.15 -48.33 2.19
C ILE A 160 1.08 -47.93 1.17
N CYS A 161 -0.18 -48.25 1.49
CA CYS A 161 -1.35 -47.80 0.73
C CYS A 161 -1.57 -46.29 0.87
N GLN A 162 -2.15 -45.65 -0.16
CA GLN A 162 -2.54 -44.23 -0.11
C GLN A 162 -3.44 -43.89 1.08
N LYS A 163 -4.39 -44.79 1.41
CA LYS A 163 -5.28 -44.64 2.56
C LYS A 163 -4.48 -44.61 3.88
N ALA A 164 -3.49 -45.47 4.08
CA ALA A 164 -2.65 -45.42 5.28
C ALA A 164 -1.83 -44.14 5.32
N PHE A 165 -1.30 -43.68 4.19
CA PHE A 165 -0.54 -42.43 4.11
C PHE A 165 -1.38 -41.22 4.56
N ILE A 166 -2.66 -41.18 4.16
CA ILE A 166 -3.64 -40.18 4.61
C ILE A 166 -3.91 -40.28 6.11
N LEU A 167 -4.13 -41.49 6.62
CA LEU A 167 -4.51 -41.72 8.01
C LEU A 167 -3.35 -41.42 8.97
N ILE A 168 -2.13 -41.91 8.67
CA ILE A 168 -0.92 -41.75 9.49
C ILE A 168 -0.56 -40.27 9.69
N HIS A 169 -0.58 -39.49 8.61
CA HIS A 169 -0.22 -38.06 8.64
C HIS A 169 -1.42 -37.14 8.92
N GLY A 170 -2.65 -37.65 9.03
CA GLY A 170 -3.83 -36.90 9.46
C GLY A 170 -4.25 -35.77 8.50
N PHE A 171 -4.30 -36.01 7.18
CA PHE A 171 -4.69 -34.99 6.21
C PHE A 171 -5.67 -35.49 5.14
N GLY A 172 -6.47 -34.59 4.56
CA GLY A 172 -7.54 -34.99 3.64
C GLY A 172 -7.08 -35.50 2.27
N LYS A 173 -7.89 -36.39 1.64
CA LYS A 173 -7.63 -37.02 0.34
C LYS A 173 -7.23 -36.03 -0.77
N LYS A 174 -7.91 -34.88 -0.86
CA LYS A 174 -7.64 -33.85 -1.88
C LYS A 174 -6.19 -33.36 -1.86
N ARG A 175 -5.54 -33.30 -0.69
CA ARG A 175 -4.15 -32.85 -0.57
C ARG A 175 -3.18 -33.85 -1.21
N VAL A 176 -3.41 -35.17 -1.06
CA VAL A 176 -2.61 -36.19 -1.76
C VAL A 176 -2.76 -36.06 -3.27
N GLU A 177 -4.00 -35.85 -3.75
CA GLU A 177 -4.28 -35.75 -5.19
C GLU A 177 -3.57 -34.54 -5.82
N VAL A 178 -3.54 -33.40 -5.11
CA VAL A 178 -2.78 -32.22 -5.53
C VAL A 178 -1.28 -32.51 -5.55
N LEU A 179 -0.74 -33.13 -4.50
CA LEU A 179 0.69 -33.48 -4.42
C LEU A 179 1.08 -34.45 -5.54
N ARG A 180 0.27 -35.48 -5.80
CA ARG A 180 0.45 -36.40 -6.92
C ARG A 180 0.56 -35.67 -8.25
N ARG A 181 -0.31 -34.69 -8.51
CA ARG A 181 -0.28 -33.91 -9.75
C ARG A 181 0.99 -33.06 -9.86
N LYS A 182 1.41 -32.42 -8.76
CA LYS A 182 2.64 -31.61 -8.70
C LYS A 182 3.92 -32.45 -8.88
N VAL A 183 3.97 -33.64 -8.31
CA VAL A 183 5.09 -34.58 -8.53
C VAL A 183 5.05 -35.12 -9.98
N ALA A 184 3.86 -35.27 -10.57
CA ALA A 184 3.72 -35.69 -11.97
C ALA A 184 4.18 -34.64 -12.98
N SER A 185 4.13 -33.34 -12.66
CA SER A 185 4.66 -32.28 -13.52
C SER A 185 6.20 -32.14 -13.46
N GLY A 186 6.90 -33.07 -12.79
CA GLY A 186 8.37 -33.07 -12.70
C GLY A 186 8.94 -32.17 -11.60
N SER A 187 8.07 -31.48 -10.85
CA SER A 187 8.49 -30.70 -9.70
C SER A 187 8.80 -31.63 -8.52
N LEU A 188 10.10 -31.79 -8.20
CA LEU A 188 10.56 -32.56 -7.02
C LEU A 188 10.07 -31.93 -5.70
N CYS A 189 9.71 -30.65 -5.74
CA CYS A 189 9.20 -29.88 -4.63
C CYS A 189 7.89 -29.20 -5.03
N PRO A 190 6.80 -29.33 -4.24
CA PRO A 190 5.57 -28.61 -4.53
C PRO A 190 5.83 -27.11 -4.39
N GLU A 191 5.57 -26.36 -5.47
CA GLU A 191 5.74 -24.91 -5.47
C GLU A 191 5.04 -24.24 -4.28
N PRO A 192 5.66 -23.19 -3.69
CA PRO A 192 5.10 -22.47 -2.55
C PRO A 192 3.78 -21.80 -2.91
N ASP A 193 3.01 -21.42 -1.88
CA ASP A 193 1.72 -20.76 -2.12
C ASP A 193 1.95 -19.35 -2.68
N GLN A 194 1.49 -19.12 -3.92
CA GLN A 194 1.56 -17.83 -4.61
C GLN A 194 0.28 -17.01 -4.48
N ARG A 195 -0.68 -17.43 -3.64
CA ARG A 195 -1.89 -16.63 -3.36
C ARG A 195 -1.50 -15.24 -2.87
N GLY A 196 -2.11 -14.22 -3.48
CA GLY A 196 -1.90 -12.83 -3.12
C GLY A 196 -0.56 -12.22 -3.56
N LYS A 197 0.29 -12.98 -4.27
CA LYS A 197 1.58 -12.55 -4.83
C LYS A 197 1.51 -12.43 -6.35
N HIS A 198 0.43 -11.86 -6.88
CA HIS A 198 0.30 -11.63 -8.32
C HIS A 198 0.52 -10.15 -8.65
N ASP A 199 1.22 -9.87 -9.74
CA ASP A 199 1.43 -8.50 -10.23
C ASP A 199 0.29 -8.01 -11.14
N ASN A 200 -0.67 -8.87 -11.46
CA ASN A 200 -1.78 -8.57 -12.39
C ASN A 200 -2.74 -7.46 -11.91
N ARG A 201 -2.60 -6.99 -10.67
CA ARG A 201 -3.41 -5.88 -10.13
C ARG A 201 -2.58 -5.12 -9.10
N PRO A 202 -1.64 -4.26 -9.53
CA PRO A 202 -0.94 -3.39 -8.61
C PRO A 202 -1.99 -2.46 -7.99
N ARG A 203 -2.34 -2.69 -6.72
CA ARG A 203 -3.22 -1.77 -5.98
C ARG A 203 -2.51 -0.45 -5.66
N LYS A 204 -1.19 -0.40 -5.84
CA LYS A 204 -0.36 0.76 -5.54
C LYS A 204 -0.33 1.68 -6.76
N VAL A 205 -0.70 2.95 -6.55
CA VAL A 205 -0.49 4.02 -7.52
C VAL A 205 1.03 4.15 -7.77
N PRO A 206 1.48 4.25 -9.03
CA PRO A 206 2.89 4.45 -9.36
C PRO A 206 3.49 5.64 -8.61
N GLU A 207 4.75 5.51 -8.15
CA GLU A 207 5.42 6.54 -7.35
C GLU A 207 5.55 7.87 -8.09
N ILE A 208 5.73 7.82 -9.42
CA ILE A 208 5.77 9.01 -10.28
C ILE A 208 4.47 9.82 -10.18
N ILE A 209 3.32 9.15 -10.14
CA ILE A 209 2.02 9.81 -10.05
C ILE A 209 1.80 10.33 -8.62
N HIS A 210 2.27 9.59 -7.62
CA HIS A 210 2.24 10.01 -6.23
C HIS A 210 3.01 11.32 -6.01
N GLU A 211 4.20 11.46 -6.59
CA GLU A 211 5.00 12.69 -6.51
C GLU A 211 4.28 13.88 -7.16
N LYS A 212 3.66 13.69 -8.34
CA LYS A 212 2.85 14.73 -8.99
C LYS A 212 1.72 15.25 -8.11
N VAL A 213 1.08 14.36 -7.34
CA VAL A 213 0.03 14.75 -6.37
C VAL A 213 0.63 15.61 -5.26
N ARG A 214 1.79 15.23 -4.70
CA ARG A 214 2.47 16.03 -3.66
C ARG A 214 2.88 17.41 -4.17
N GLU A 215 3.56 17.47 -5.32
CA GLU A 215 3.98 18.71 -5.94
C GLU A 215 2.79 19.65 -6.19
N HIS A 216 1.66 19.09 -6.65
CA HIS A 216 0.45 19.86 -6.87
C HIS A 216 -0.11 20.43 -5.55
N ILE A 217 -0.19 19.63 -4.47
CA ILE A 217 -0.66 20.12 -3.16
C ILE A 217 0.27 21.22 -2.60
N MET A 218 1.60 21.08 -2.78
CA MET A 218 2.58 22.07 -2.34
C MET A 218 2.55 23.38 -3.14
N SER A 219 2.02 23.36 -4.36
CA SER A 219 1.96 24.55 -5.22
C SER A 219 0.96 25.61 -4.72
N PHE A 220 0.03 25.26 -3.83
CA PHE A 220 -0.94 26.20 -3.29
C PHE A 220 -0.33 27.04 -2.15
N PRO A 221 -0.52 28.38 -2.15
CA PRO A 221 0.02 29.24 -1.11
C PRO A 221 -0.73 29.00 0.21
N ALA A 222 -0.06 28.36 1.17
CA ALA A 222 -0.58 28.16 2.51
C ALA A 222 0.03 29.17 3.49
N ARG A 223 -0.77 29.66 4.45
CA ARG A 223 -0.38 30.69 5.41
C ARG A 223 -0.55 30.19 6.84
N GLU A 224 0.33 30.64 7.73
CA GLU A 224 0.15 30.42 9.17
C GLU A 224 -0.91 31.37 9.71
N SER A 225 -1.80 30.86 10.57
CA SER A 225 -2.80 31.70 11.22
C SER A 225 -2.12 32.74 12.12
N HIS A 226 -2.41 34.02 11.91
CA HIS A 226 -1.83 35.12 12.69
C HIS A 226 -2.15 35.00 14.19
N TYR A 227 -3.39 34.64 14.52
CA TYR A 227 -3.89 34.61 15.90
C TYR A 227 -3.43 33.41 16.73
N SER A 228 -2.90 32.34 16.11
CA SER A 228 -2.55 31.10 16.83
C SER A 228 -1.10 30.66 16.67
N ARG A 229 -0.21 31.54 16.17
CA ARG A 229 1.22 31.27 15.96
C ARG A 229 1.91 30.67 17.19
N HIS A 230 1.61 31.19 18.38
CA HIS A 230 2.17 30.68 19.65
C HIS A 230 1.51 29.41 20.18
N LYS A 231 0.28 29.09 19.75
CA LYS A 231 -0.49 27.95 20.26
C LYS A 231 -0.44 26.73 19.33
N ASN A 232 -0.02 26.89 18.07
CA ASN A 232 -0.09 25.83 17.06
C ASN A 232 1.00 25.99 15.99
N SER A 233 2.27 25.98 16.41
CA SER A 233 3.43 26.09 15.52
C SER A 233 3.44 24.91 14.52
N GLY A 234 3.38 25.22 13.22
CA GLY A 234 3.41 24.22 12.14
C GLY A 234 2.06 23.84 11.52
N ARG A 235 0.95 24.51 11.88
CA ARG A 235 -0.31 24.38 11.12
C ARG A 235 -0.43 25.46 10.05
N MET A 236 -0.61 25.02 8.82
CA MET A 236 -0.80 25.88 7.66
C MET A 236 -2.26 25.90 7.22
N TYR A 237 -2.71 27.02 6.66
CA TYR A 237 -4.07 27.23 6.21
C TYR A 237 -4.11 27.69 4.74
N LEU A 238 -4.91 27.01 3.92
CA LEU A 238 -5.28 27.44 2.58
C LEU A 238 -6.38 28.50 2.65
N THR A 239 -6.63 29.17 1.53
CA THR A 239 -7.75 30.12 1.41
C THR A 239 -9.10 29.42 1.61
N ALA A 240 -10.11 30.16 2.05
CA ALA A 240 -11.45 29.64 2.28
C ALA A 240 -12.17 29.23 0.98
N ASP A 241 -11.75 29.81 -0.15
CA ASP A 241 -12.34 29.55 -1.47
C ASP A 241 -11.86 28.23 -2.08
N LEU A 242 -10.79 27.65 -1.53
CA LEU A 242 -10.28 26.35 -1.96
C LEU A 242 -10.98 25.23 -1.20
N SER A 243 -11.30 24.16 -1.92
CA SER A 243 -11.76 22.90 -1.34
C SER A 243 -10.92 21.76 -1.91
N ILE A 244 -10.88 20.61 -1.22
CA ILE A 244 -10.17 19.43 -1.73
C ILE A 244 -10.72 19.01 -3.11
N GLU A 245 -12.03 19.19 -3.31
CA GLU A 245 -12.67 18.94 -4.59
C GLU A 245 -12.16 19.88 -5.68
N ARG A 246 -12.13 21.19 -5.41
CA ARG A 246 -11.61 22.15 -6.38
C ARG A 246 -10.14 21.92 -6.68
N MET A 247 -9.33 21.63 -5.67
CA MET A 247 -7.92 21.27 -5.85
C MET A 247 -7.77 20.01 -6.71
N TYR A 248 -8.58 18.99 -6.49
CA TYR A 248 -8.54 17.77 -7.29
C TYR A 248 -8.95 18.01 -8.75
N ASP A 249 -9.97 18.83 -9.00
CA ASP A 249 -10.34 19.21 -10.38
C ASP A 249 -9.20 19.98 -11.07
N LEU A 250 -8.54 20.93 -10.38
CA LEU A 250 -7.35 21.63 -10.90
C LEU A 250 -6.18 20.67 -11.20
N PHE A 251 -5.99 19.65 -10.36
CA PHE A 251 -4.98 18.61 -10.59
C PHE A 251 -5.25 17.84 -11.89
N LEU A 252 -6.51 17.46 -12.10
CA LEU A 252 -6.94 16.77 -13.32
C LEU A 252 -6.87 17.66 -14.55
N GLU A 253 -7.26 18.93 -14.45
CA GLU A 253 -7.12 19.90 -15.55
C GLU A 253 -5.67 19.99 -16.05
N LYS A 254 -4.70 19.96 -15.14
CA LYS A 254 -3.27 20.02 -15.47
C LYS A 254 -2.68 18.70 -15.96
N ASN A 255 -3.10 17.56 -15.40
CA ASN A 255 -2.42 16.27 -15.61
C ASN A 255 -3.21 15.25 -16.44
N ASP A 256 -4.52 15.45 -16.59
CA ASP A 256 -5.45 14.55 -17.30
C ASP A 256 -6.61 15.34 -17.95
N PRO A 257 -6.31 16.26 -18.88
CA PRO A 257 -7.33 17.10 -19.53
C PRO A 257 -8.33 16.27 -20.34
N GLU A 258 -7.87 15.16 -20.91
CA GLU A 258 -8.69 14.25 -21.71
C GLU A 258 -9.78 13.56 -20.85
N TYR A 259 -9.52 13.31 -19.56
CA TYR A 259 -10.55 12.85 -18.63
C TYR A 259 -11.55 13.96 -18.26
N ILE A 260 -11.10 15.21 -18.12
CA ILE A 260 -11.99 16.35 -17.85
C ILE A 260 -12.97 16.55 -19.01
N GLU A 261 -12.50 16.47 -20.26
CA GLU A 261 -13.37 16.55 -21.44
C GLU A 261 -14.40 15.42 -21.46
N TYR A 262 -13.98 14.19 -21.15
CA TYR A 262 -14.89 13.05 -21.01
C TYR A 262 -15.96 13.29 -19.92
N LYS A 263 -15.55 13.78 -18.74
CA LYS A 263 -16.45 14.12 -17.62
C LYS A 263 -17.47 15.19 -18.01
N LYS A 264 -17.06 16.22 -18.77
CA LYS A 264 -17.97 17.28 -19.28
C LYS A 264 -18.98 16.73 -20.27
N LYS A 265 -18.54 15.95 -21.26
CA LYS A 265 -19.42 15.30 -22.26
C LYS A 265 -20.48 14.42 -21.60
N MET A 266 -20.13 13.72 -20.52
CA MET A 266 -21.07 12.90 -19.75
C MET A 266 -22.14 13.73 -19.01
N GLN A 267 -21.81 14.93 -18.55
CA GLN A 267 -22.77 15.81 -17.87
C GLN A 267 -23.77 16.45 -18.84
N GLU A 268 -23.32 16.79 -20.05
CA GLU A 268 -24.15 17.42 -21.10
C GLU A 268 -25.13 16.44 -21.76
N SER A 269 -24.76 15.16 -21.88
CA SER A 269 -25.50 14.17 -22.66
C SER A 269 -26.70 13.54 -21.94
N GLY A 270 -26.83 13.72 -20.61
CA GLY A 270 -28.05 13.47 -19.82
C GLY A 270 -28.74 12.09 -19.92
N THR A 271 -28.23 11.16 -20.73
CA THR A 271 -28.95 9.94 -21.13
C THR A 271 -28.06 8.73 -20.99
N THR A 272 -28.55 7.80 -20.18
CA THR A 272 -28.04 6.44 -20.00
C THR A 272 -28.33 5.65 -21.26
N ASN A 273 -27.29 5.32 -22.02
CA ASN A 273 -27.11 4.06 -22.74
C ASN A 273 -26.06 4.30 -23.81
N THR A 274 -24.86 3.74 -23.64
CA THR A 274 -24.16 2.93 -24.64
C THR A 274 -22.90 2.35 -23.98
N THR A 275 -22.53 1.17 -24.46
CA THR A 275 -21.39 0.31 -24.13
C THR A 275 -20.02 0.98 -24.39
N GLU A 276 -19.79 2.16 -23.85
CA GLU A 276 -18.52 2.86 -23.94
C GLU A 276 -17.65 2.54 -22.71
N ILE A 277 -16.38 2.26 -22.97
CA ILE A 277 -15.39 1.90 -21.95
C ILE A 277 -15.28 3.07 -20.96
N GLU A 278 -15.73 2.88 -19.72
CA GLU A 278 -15.62 3.89 -18.65
C GLU A 278 -14.17 4.35 -18.51
N LYS A 279 -13.88 5.57 -18.98
CA LYS A 279 -12.56 6.15 -18.83
C LYS A 279 -12.34 6.51 -17.36
N LYS A 280 -11.23 6.04 -16.78
CA LYS A 280 -10.87 6.31 -15.39
C LYS A 280 -9.88 7.46 -15.31
N PRO A 281 -9.95 8.30 -14.26
CA PRO A 281 -8.96 9.33 -14.04
C PRO A 281 -7.61 8.69 -13.69
N ILE A 282 -6.53 9.41 -13.99
CA ILE A 282 -5.16 9.01 -13.62
C ILE A 282 -5.00 8.67 -12.14
N VAL A 283 -5.73 9.38 -11.26
CA VAL A 283 -5.76 9.18 -9.80
C VAL A 283 -7.20 9.31 -9.34
N SER A 284 -7.63 8.54 -8.34
CA SER A 284 -8.96 8.71 -7.76
C SER A 284 -9.00 9.89 -6.77
N LYS A 285 -10.14 10.59 -6.68
CA LYS A 285 -10.38 11.66 -5.69
C LYS A 285 -10.06 11.20 -4.26
N HIS A 286 -10.41 9.95 -3.93
CA HIS A 286 -10.15 9.40 -2.60
C HIS A 286 -8.65 9.28 -2.31
N TYR A 287 -7.85 8.82 -3.28
CA TYR A 287 -6.40 8.74 -3.13
C TYR A 287 -5.77 10.12 -2.96
N TYR A 288 -6.17 11.09 -3.78
CA TYR A 288 -5.71 12.48 -3.65
C TYR A 288 -6.02 13.06 -2.26
N HIS A 289 -7.24 12.83 -1.77
CA HIS A 289 -7.66 13.25 -0.43
C HIS A 289 -6.86 12.56 0.68
N ASP A 290 -6.56 11.28 0.55
CA ASP A 290 -5.76 10.55 1.53
C ASP A 290 -4.33 11.10 1.60
N VAL A 291 -3.70 11.39 0.46
CA VAL A 291 -2.39 12.05 0.41
C VAL A 291 -2.45 13.41 1.11
N PHE A 292 -3.46 14.22 0.80
CA PHE A 292 -3.67 15.52 1.45
C PHE A 292 -3.76 15.42 2.98
N ILE A 293 -4.50 14.45 3.52
CA ILE A 293 -4.70 14.31 4.98
C ILE A 293 -3.52 13.65 5.69
N GLN A 294 -2.89 12.66 5.06
CA GLN A 294 -1.87 11.84 5.70
C GLN A 294 -0.49 12.50 5.68
N GLU A 295 -0.16 13.20 4.59
CA GLU A 295 1.17 13.78 4.39
C GLU A 295 1.26 15.26 4.77
N PHE A 296 0.14 16.00 4.72
CA PHE A 296 0.13 17.45 4.95
C PHE A 296 -0.63 17.85 6.21
N ASN A 297 -0.04 18.74 7.01
CA ASN A 297 -0.71 19.40 8.14
C ASN A 297 -1.38 20.72 7.71
N ILE A 298 -2.07 20.68 6.57
CA ILE A 298 -2.72 21.84 5.94
C ILE A 298 -4.23 21.76 6.16
N HIS A 299 -4.84 22.89 6.50
CA HIS A 299 -6.28 23.01 6.73
C HIS A 299 -6.88 24.10 5.83
N PHE A 300 -8.19 24.14 5.66
CA PHE A 300 -8.85 25.26 4.99
C PHE A 300 -9.08 26.39 6.00
N GLY A 301 -8.80 27.62 5.58
CA GLY A 301 -9.12 28.81 6.34
C GLY A 301 -10.63 29.01 6.43
N TYR A 302 -11.07 29.71 7.47
CA TYR A 302 -12.44 30.18 7.56
C TYR A 302 -12.62 31.41 6.67
N PRO A 303 -13.82 31.64 6.12
CA PRO A 303 -14.19 32.94 5.56
C PRO A 303 -13.86 34.04 6.58
N ARG A 304 -13.35 35.18 6.12
CA ARG A 304 -13.01 36.27 7.02
C ARG A 304 -14.30 36.85 7.60
N SER A 305 -14.38 36.91 8.93
CA SER A 305 -15.48 37.55 9.66
C SER A 305 -15.23 39.04 9.93
N ASP A 306 -13.97 39.48 9.83
CA ASP A 306 -13.54 40.85 10.12
C ASP A 306 -13.34 41.62 8.81
N THR A 307 -14.41 41.72 8.01
CA THR A 307 -14.44 42.63 6.85
C THR A 307 -15.33 43.82 7.16
N CYS A 308 -15.00 44.97 6.59
CA CYS A 308 -15.81 46.17 6.77
C CYS A 308 -16.97 46.13 5.77
N ASP A 309 -18.21 46.12 6.28
CA ASP A 309 -19.42 46.09 5.45
C ASP A 309 -19.47 47.23 4.41
N ILE A 310 -18.92 48.40 4.75
CA ILE A 310 -18.86 49.57 3.86
C ILE A 310 -17.89 49.29 2.71
N CYS A 311 -16.68 48.81 3.01
CA CYS A 311 -15.69 48.43 2.02
C CYS A 311 -16.22 47.35 1.07
N ASP A 312 -16.88 46.34 1.62
CA ASP A 312 -17.39 45.22 0.83
C ASP A 312 -18.51 45.67 -0.12
N ARG A 313 -19.44 46.50 0.38
CA ARG A 313 -20.52 47.08 -0.45
C ARG A 313 -19.98 47.93 -1.61
N LEU A 314 -19.03 48.82 -1.32
CA LEU A 314 -18.46 49.70 -2.35
C LEU A 314 -17.66 48.91 -3.38
N ARG A 315 -16.86 47.92 -2.96
CA ARG A 315 -16.10 47.06 -3.89
C ARG A 315 -17.00 46.23 -4.79
N LEU A 316 -18.12 45.72 -4.27
CA LEU A 316 -19.11 45.00 -5.08
C LEU A 316 -19.77 45.95 -6.10
N ALA A 317 -20.18 47.14 -5.67
CA ALA A 317 -20.79 48.15 -6.55
C ALA A 317 -19.85 48.59 -7.69
N ILE A 318 -18.55 48.76 -7.40
CA ILE A 318 -17.51 49.04 -8.40
C ILE A 318 -17.34 47.89 -9.39
N ALA A 319 -17.43 46.64 -8.93
CA ALA A 319 -17.26 45.48 -9.80
C ALA A 319 -18.46 45.23 -10.74
N GLU A 320 -19.66 45.67 -10.34
CA GLU A 320 -20.92 45.37 -11.03
C GLU A 320 -21.39 46.49 -11.99
N THR A 321 -20.97 47.74 -11.77
CA THR A 321 -21.55 48.93 -12.46
C THR A 321 -20.54 49.66 -13.34
N SER A 322 -20.93 50.05 -14.57
CA SER A 322 -20.07 50.81 -15.50
C SER A 322 -20.30 52.33 -15.54
N ALA A 323 -21.32 52.85 -14.84
CA ALA A 323 -21.81 54.21 -15.04
C ALA A 323 -21.41 55.24 -13.97
N ASP A 324 -20.83 54.81 -12.84
CA ASP A 324 -20.38 55.72 -11.76
C ASP A 324 -19.24 55.08 -10.92
N VAL A 325 -18.19 54.65 -11.61
CA VAL A 325 -17.06 53.97 -10.96
C VAL A 325 -16.19 54.98 -10.19
N GLU A 326 -16.05 56.20 -10.70
CA GLU A 326 -15.18 57.23 -10.13
C GLU A 326 -15.70 57.73 -8.77
N GLY A 327 -17.00 58.00 -8.64
CA GLY A 327 -17.59 58.44 -7.36
C GLY A 327 -17.49 57.37 -6.28
N LEU A 328 -17.77 56.11 -6.62
CA LEU A 328 -17.64 54.98 -5.70
C LEU A 328 -16.19 54.71 -5.27
N GLN A 329 -15.22 54.96 -6.16
CA GLN A 329 -13.80 54.87 -5.83
C GLN A 329 -13.37 56.00 -4.89
N GLU A 330 -13.86 57.22 -5.09
CA GLU A 330 -13.61 58.35 -4.21
C GLU A 330 -14.19 58.09 -2.80
N GLU A 331 -15.45 57.65 -2.72
CA GLU A 331 -16.07 57.26 -1.44
C GLU A 331 -15.29 56.16 -0.72
N LEU A 332 -14.82 55.15 -1.46
CA LEU A 332 -13.98 54.10 -0.91
C LEU A 332 -12.64 54.65 -0.41
N SER A 333 -12.03 55.58 -1.14
CA SER A 333 -10.76 56.20 -0.75
C SER A 333 -10.89 57.00 0.55
N ILE A 334 -11.93 57.84 0.67
CA ILE A 334 -12.23 58.62 1.87
C ILE A 334 -12.45 57.71 3.07
N HIS A 335 -13.20 56.61 2.88
CA HIS A 335 -13.44 55.64 3.94
C HIS A 335 -12.13 54.96 4.42
N LEU A 336 -11.24 54.60 3.49
CA LEU A 336 -9.95 54.00 3.82
C LEU A 336 -9.01 55.00 4.51
N GLU A 337 -8.98 56.26 4.08
CA GLU A 337 -8.20 57.33 4.71
C GLU A 337 -8.67 57.58 6.14
N ALA A 338 -9.99 57.70 6.37
CA ALA A 338 -10.55 57.86 7.71
C ALA A 338 -10.21 56.67 8.63
N ALA A 339 -10.26 55.45 8.10
CA ALA A 339 -9.84 54.26 8.85
C ALA A 339 -8.34 54.30 9.21
N GLN A 340 -7.50 54.73 8.26
CA GLN A 340 -6.05 54.85 8.46
C GLN A 340 -5.71 55.90 9.54
N GLU A 341 -6.37 57.05 9.52
CA GLU A 341 -6.24 58.07 10.57
C GLU A 341 -6.59 57.52 11.96
N GLY A 342 -7.66 56.73 12.05
CA GLY A 342 -8.04 56.03 13.28
C GLY A 342 -6.98 55.04 13.78
N TYR A 343 -6.40 54.24 12.87
CA TYR A 343 -5.32 53.32 13.22
C TYR A 343 -4.05 54.06 13.64
N ASP A 344 -3.72 55.18 12.98
CA ASP A 344 -2.54 55.97 13.31
C ASP A 344 -2.69 56.68 14.67
N ALA A 345 -3.88 57.17 14.99
CA ALA A 345 -4.20 57.69 16.32
C ALA A 345 -4.06 56.60 17.40
N LEU A 346 -4.68 55.43 17.19
CA LEU A 346 -4.57 54.30 18.11
C LEU A 346 -3.10 53.87 18.30
N LYS A 347 -2.31 53.85 17.23
CA LYS A 347 -0.89 53.50 17.29
C LYS A 347 -0.09 54.51 18.10
N LYS A 348 -0.37 55.81 17.94
CA LYS A 348 0.22 56.87 18.77
C LYS A 348 -0.11 56.65 20.25
N ASP A 349 -1.37 56.39 20.58
CA ASP A 349 -1.80 56.14 21.97
C ASP A 349 -1.11 54.91 22.56
N ILE A 350 -1.01 53.81 21.80
CA ILE A 350 -0.28 52.60 22.22
C ILE A 350 1.19 52.92 22.48
N THR A 351 1.84 53.72 21.63
CA THR A 351 3.25 54.09 21.84
C THR A 351 3.43 54.98 23.07
N LEU A 352 2.52 55.93 23.32
CA LEU A 352 2.54 56.77 24.51
C LEU A 352 2.40 55.92 25.77
N CYS A 353 1.43 55.01 25.82
CA CYS A 353 1.22 54.10 26.96
C CYS A 353 2.42 53.17 27.24
N LYS A 354 3.13 52.73 26.19
CA LYS A 354 4.34 51.89 26.36
C LYS A 354 5.55 52.68 26.86
N ASN A 355 5.63 53.97 26.52
CA ASN A 355 6.72 54.84 26.91
C ASN A 355 6.54 55.42 28.32
N SER A 356 5.30 55.72 28.73
CA SER A 356 5.00 56.17 30.10
C SER A 356 5.33 55.09 31.14
N HIS A 357 5.14 53.82 30.80
CA HIS A 357 5.43 52.68 31.69
C HIS A 357 6.93 52.35 31.86
N LYS A 358 7.84 53.07 31.17
CA LYS A 358 9.30 52.90 31.24
C LYS A 358 10.02 54.03 32.01
N LEU A 359 9.28 55.02 32.52
CA LEU A 359 9.81 56.19 33.23
C LEU A 359 9.68 56.09 34.76
N GLU A 360 9.27 54.92 35.27
CA GLU A 360 9.45 54.48 36.66
C GLU A 360 10.42 53.29 36.68
#